data_AF-B7S8V0-F1
#
_entry.id   AF-B7S8V0-F1
#
_cell.length_a   1.000
_cell.length_b   1.000
_cell.length_c   1.000
_cell.angle_alpha   90.00
_cell.angle_beta   90.00
_cell.angle_gamma   90.00
#
_symmetry.space_group_name_H-M   'P 1'
#
loop_
_entity.id
_entity.type
_entity.pdbx_description
1 polymer ?
#
loop_
_entity_poly.entity_id
_entity_poly.type
_entity_poly.pdbx_seq_one_letter_code
_entity_poly.pdbx_strand_id
1 'polypeptide(L)'
;MESNKFFQMLSTRSSLGDNFFHEACKAFSIALLRRAEEMIDEPIPTILTTRNYNGEQCTHLIVNIKEIYAQDMMEIVLDLGADVNGQEACGGFTPLHLCVLKKNYGLAEWLCKVPGINLEAVNYANQTVYQLALECDERQIMEIVKKAGAKCEPQKVKKSNEL
;
A
#
# COMPACT_ATOMS: atom_id res chain seq x y z
N MET A 1 -23.84 -3.09 -22.61
CA MET A 1 -22.74 -3.33 -23.56
C MET A 1 -21.60 -2.29 -23.43
N GLU A 2 -21.83 -1.18 -22.70
CA GLU A 2 -20.83 -0.14 -22.39
C GLU A 2 -19.74 -0.56 -21.37
N SER A 3 -19.98 -1.64 -20.62
CA SER A 3 -19.07 -2.16 -19.58
C SER A 3 -17.67 -2.55 -20.08
N ASN A 4 -17.51 -3.10 -21.30
CA ASN A 4 -16.23 -3.72 -21.68
C ASN A 4 -15.09 -2.71 -21.93
N LYS A 5 -15.35 -1.64 -22.70
CA LYS A 5 -14.29 -0.67 -23.06
C LYS A 5 -13.81 0.15 -21.87
N PHE A 6 -14.68 0.46 -20.93
CA PHE A 6 -14.31 1.20 -19.72
C PHE A 6 -13.37 0.36 -18.84
N PHE A 7 -13.74 -0.88 -18.50
CA PHE A 7 -12.86 -1.77 -17.74
C PHE A 7 -11.58 -2.13 -18.53
N GLN A 8 -11.65 -2.20 -19.86
CA GLN A 8 -10.46 -2.33 -20.70
C GLN A 8 -9.54 -1.12 -20.56
N MET A 9 -10.07 0.10 -20.56
CA MET A 9 -9.29 1.33 -20.34
C MET A 9 -8.65 1.34 -18.94
N LEU A 10 -9.39 0.96 -17.90
CA LEU A 10 -8.87 0.87 -16.53
C LEU A 10 -7.74 -0.17 -16.38
N SER A 11 -7.79 -1.27 -17.13
CA SER A 11 -6.86 -2.40 -17.02
C SER A 11 -5.69 -2.38 -18.03
N THR A 12 -5.75 -1.52 -19.04
CA THR A 12 -4.69 -1.39 -20.05
C THR A 12 -3.36 -1.02 -19.38
N ARG A 13 -2.26 -1.59 -19.87
CA ARG A 13 -0.94 -1.48 -19.25
C ARG A 13 -0.05 -0.54 -20.06
N SER A 14 0.57 0.42 -19.39
CA SER A 14 1.60 1.29 -19.96
C SER A 14 2.91 0.54 -20.21
N SER A 15 3.93 1.22 -20.74
CA SER A 15 5.27 0.66 -20.91
C SER A 15 5.96 0.27 -19.58
N LEU A 16 5.51 0.84 -18.46
CA LEU A 16 5.97 0.48 -17.11
C LEU A 16 5.07 -0.58 -16.45
N GLY A 17 4.08 -1.08 -17.17
CA GLY A 17 3.05 -1.95 -16.62
C GLY A 17 2.11 -1.20 -15.67
N ASP A 18 2.05 0.13 -15.68
CA ASP A 18 1.05 0.85 -14.90
C ASP A 18 -0.33 0.66 -15.54
N ASN A 19 -1.36 0.46 -14.74
CA ASN A 19 -2.75 0.62 -15.19
C ASN A 19 -3.27 2.01 -14.82
N PHE A 20 -4.53 2.30 -15.13
CA PHE A 20 -5.14 3.61 -14.85
C PHE A 20 -4.91 4.08 -13.41
N PHE A 21 -5.08 3.20 -12.42
CA PHE A 21 -4.96 3.55 -11.01
C PHE A 21 -3.52 3.85 -10.59
N HIS A 22 -2.54 3.15 -11.18
CA HIS A 22 -1.13 3.49 -10.95
C HIS A 22 -0.82 4.88 -11.50
N GLU A 23 -1.26 5.18 -12.73
CA GLU A 23 -1.01 6.47 -13.38
C GLU A 23 -1.69 7.62 -12.64
N ALA A 24 -2.96 7.44 -12.24
CA ALA A 24 -3.68 8.42 -11.44
C ALA A 24 -3.01 8.68 -10.08
N CYS A 25 -2.51 7.61 -9.42
CA CYS A 25 -1.75 7.72 -8.18
C CYS A 25 -0.42 8.45 -8.36
N LYS A 26 0.35 8.12 -9.41
CA LYS A 26 1.63 8.81 -9.74
C LYS A 26 1.43 10.27 -10.10
N ALA A 27 0.29 10.60 -10.73
CA ALA A 27 -0.08 11.95 -11.09
C ALA A 27 -0.71 12.75 -9.93
N PHE A 28 -0.87 12.14 -8.74
CA PHE A 28 -1.53 12.75 -7.58
C PHE A 28 -2.96 13.25 -7.91
N SER A 29 -3.66 12.58 -8.82
CA SER A 29 -4.91 13.09 -9.39
C SER A 29 -6.14 12.46 -8.74
N ILE A 30 -6.57 13.04 -7.62
CA ILE A 30 -7.85 12.67 -6.96
C ILE A 30 -9.03 12.81 -7.94
N ALA A 31 -9.03 13.85 -8.79
CA ALA A 31 -10.11 14.07 -9.75
C ALA A 31 -10.24 12.97 -10.82
N LEU A 32 -9.16 12.25 -11.14
CA LEU A 32 -9.24 11.08 -12.01
C LEU A 32 -9.77 9.86 -11.25
N LEU A 33 -9.32 9.66 -10.01
CA LEU A 33 -9.83 8.58 -9.15
C LEU A 33 -11.32 8.73 -8.87
N ARG A 34 -11.79 9.91 -8.49
CA ARG A 34 -13.22 10.19 -8.24
C ARG A 34 -14.09 9.97 -9.48
N ARG A 35 -13.61 10.35 -10.66
CA ARG A 35 -14.34 10.09 -11.92
C ARG A 35 -14.42 8.60 -12.25
N ALA A 36 -13.38 7.83 -11.95
CA ALA A 36 -13.46 6.38 -12.11
C ALA A 36 -14.40 5.76 -11.08
N GLU A 37 -14.32 6.19 -9.82
CA GLU A 37 -15.19 5.75 -8.72
C GLU A 37 -16.68 5.94 -9.03
N GLU A 38 -17.08 7.10 -9.55
CA GLU A 38 -18.46 7.38 -9.99
C GLU A 38 -18.99 6.43 -11.07
N MET A 39 -18.10 5.78 -11.83
CA MET A 39 -18.45 4.88 -12.92
C MET A 39 -18.34 3.39 -12.54
N ILE A 40 -17.91 3.08 -11.32
CA ILE A 40 -17.69 1.70 -10.86
C ILE A 40 -18.76 1.37 -9.83
N ASP A 41 -19.72 0.54 -10.24
CA ASP A 41 -20.83 0.13 -9.36
C ASP A 41 -20.41 -0.90 -8.29
N GLU A 42 -19.38 -1.69 -8.56
CA GLU A 42 -18.93 -2.80 -7.71
C GLU A 42 -17.40 -2.83 -7.58
N PRO A 43 -16.83 -3.26 -6.43
CA PRO A 43 -15.39 -3.34 -6.25
C PRO A 43 -14.68 -4.17 -7.34
N ILE A 44 -13.52 -3.70 -7.78
CA ILE A 44 -12.74 -4.28 -8.89
C ILE A 44 -11.33 -4.72 -8.44
N PRO A 45 -11.22 -5.62 -7.45
CA PRO A 45 -9.93 -6.00 -6.87
C PRO A 45 -8.94 -6.51 -7.92
N THR A 46 -9.40 -7.23 -8.95
CA THR A 46 -8.52 -7.78 -10.00
C THR A 46 -7.69 -6.72 -10.72
N ILE A 47 -8.21 -5.50 -10.88
CA ILE A 47 -7.48 -4.40 -11.52
C ILE A 47 -6.57 -3.72 -10.48
N LEU A 48 -7.07 -3.48 -9.27
CA LEU A 48 -6.35 -2.71 -8.25
C LEU A 48 -5.19 -3.48 -7.61
N THR A 49 -5.27 -4.81 -7.51
CA THR A 49 -4.20 -5.65 -6.96
C THR A 49 -3.14 -6.03 -8.01
N THR A 50 -3.33 -5.62 -9.27
CA THR A 50 -2.35 -5.83 -10.31
C THR A 50 -1.07 -5.06 -9.99
N ARG A 51 0.09 -5.72 -10.08
CA ARG A 51 1.39 -5.09 -9.89
C ARG A 51 1.95 -4.57 -11.21
N ASN A 52 2.53 -3.38 -11.22
CA ASN A 52 3.32 -2.86 -12.34
C ASN A 52 4.65 -3.64 -12.52
N TYR A 53 5.49 -3.25 -13.48
CA TYR A 53 6.76 -3.96 -13.73
C TYR A 53 7.83 -3.76 -12.64
N ASN A 54 7.65 -2.78 -11.74
CA ASN A 54 8.43 -2.68 -10.50
C ASN A 54 7.90 -3.61 -9.40
N GLY A 55 6.78 -4.31 -9.64
CA GLY A 55 6.16 -5.16 -8.64
C GLY A 55 5.27 -4.43 -7.65
N GLU A 56 4.89 -3.18 -7.92
CA GLU A 56 4.08 -2.35 -7.03
C GLU A 56 2.61 -2.38 -7.46
N GLN A 57 1.68 -2.52 -6.52
CA GLN A 57 0.27 -2.11 -6.72
C GLN A 57 0.15 -0.58 -6.57
N CYS A 58 -0.97 0.01 -7.00
CA CYS A 58 -1.20 1.46 -6.87
C CYS A 58 -1.14 1.97 -5.42
N THR A 59 -1.53 1.15 -4.43
CA THR A 59 -1.45 1.46 -2.99
C THR A 59 -0.02 1.74 -2.52
N HIS A 60 0.99 1.07 -3.07
CA HIS A 60 2.39 1.30 -2.74
C HIS A 60 2.87 2.68 -3.23
N LEU A 61 2.36 3.12 -4.38
CA LEU A 61 2.72 4.39 -4.98
C LEU A 61 2.19 5.57 -4.15
N ILE A 62 1.00 5.43 -3.56
CA ILE A 62 0.36 6.44 -2.70
C ILE A 62 1.24 6.77 -1.46
N VAL A 63 2.05 5.82 -0.98
CA VAL A 63 2.91 6.05 0.19
C VAL A 63 3.99 7.11 -0.07
N ASN A 64 4.39 7.30 -1.33
CA ASN A 64 5.36 8.33 -1.72
C ASN A 64 4.79 9.75 -1.75
N ILE A 65 3.47 9.90 -1.55
CA ILE A 65 2.77 11.19 -1.51
C ILE A 65 2.88 11.76 -0.10
N LYS A 66 3.51 12.94 0.04
CA LYS A 66 3.76 13.58 1.36
C LYS A 66 2.59 14.44 1.88
N GLU A 67 1.53 14.58 1.10
CA GLU A 67 0.45 15.54 1.37
C GLU A 67 -0.80 14.85 1.92
N ILE A 68 -1.73 15.65 2.48
CA ILE A 68 -3.05 15.21 2.99
C ILE A 68 -3.80 14.33 1.98
N TYR A 69 -3.57 14.57 0.69
CA TYR A 69 -4.16 13.84 -0.43
C TYR A 69 -3.85 12.34 -0.43
N ALA A 70 -2.77 11.89 0.21
CA ALA A 70 -2.44 10.46 0.27
C ALA A 70 -3.55 9.64 0.94
N GLN A 71 -4.21 10.20 1.96
CA GLN A 71 -5.31 9.53 2.67
C GLN A 71 -6.54 9.43 1.77
N ASP A 72 -6.96 10.54 1.16
CA ASP A 72 -8.11 10.57 0.25
C ASP A 72 -7.92 9.62 -0.94
N MET A 73 -6.71 9.57 -1.51
CA MET A 73 -6.41 8.66 -2.61
C MET A 73 -6.43 7.20 -2.15
N MET A 74 -5.90 6.92 -0.95
CA MET A 74 -5.93 5.57 -0.38
C MET A 74 -7.37 5.13 -0.10
N GLU A 75 -8.20 5.99 0.46
CA GLU A 75 -9.62 5.73 0.71
C GLU A 75 -10.35 5.32 -0.57
N ILE A 76 -10.24 6.13 -1.64
CA ILE A 76 -10.92 5.84 -2.92
C ILE A 76 -10.48 4.48 -3.47
N VAL A 77 -9.17 4.19 -3.52
CA VAL A 77 -8.72 2.91 -4.11
C VAL A 77 -9.10 1.71 -3.26
N LEU A 78 -9.18 1.86 -1.93
CA LEU A 78 -9.62 0.81 -1.02
C LEU A 78 -11.12 0.53 -1.16
N ASP A 79 -11.95 1.57 -1.30
CA ASP A 79 -13.38 1.43 -1.58
C ASP A 79 -13.65 0.72 -2.91
N LEU A 80 -12.74 0.91 -3.89
CA LEU A 80 -12.75 0.20 -5.16
C LEU A 80 -12.14 -1.22 -5.11
N GLY A 81 -11.75 -1.70 -3.92
CA GLY A 81 -11.28 -3.06 -3.69
C GLY A 81 -9.77 -3.26 -3.78
N ALA A 82 -8.95 -2.22 -3.63
CA ALA A 82 -7.51 -2.39 -3.50
C ALA A 82 -7.15 -3.14 -2.20
N ASP A 83 -6.03 -3.86 -2.25
CA ASP A 83 -5.51 -4.59 -1.10
C ASP A 83 -4.60 -3.69 -0.25
N VAL A 84 -5.08 -3.29 0.94
CA VAL A 84 -4.33 -2.49 1.91
C VAL A 84 -3.08 -3.21 2.43
N ASN A 85 -3.07 -4.54 2.40
CA ASN A 85 -1.97 -5.38 2.86
C ASN A 85 -1.17 -5.99 1.70
N GLY A 86 -1.44 -5.56 0.47
CA GLY A 86 -0.74 -6.05 -0.70
C GLY A 86 0.76 -5.87 -0.51
N GLN A 87 1.54 -6.90 -0.80
CA GLN A 87 3.00 -6.82 -0.75
C GLN A 87 3.54 -6.41 -2.11
N GLU A 88 4.56 -5.55 -2.19
CA GLU A 88 5.28 -5.33 -3.45
C GLU A 88 6.26 -6.50 -3.75
N ALA A 89 6.75 -6.61 -4.98
CA ALA A 89 7.49 -7.80 -5.42
C ALA A 89 8.98 -7.81 -5.08
N CYS A 90 9.60 -6.67 -4.79
CA CYS A 90 11.03 -6.58 -4.53
C CYS A 90 11.40 -7.07 -3.12
N GLY A 91 10.70 -6.57 -2.09
CA GLY A 91 11.00 -6.85 -0.69
C GLY A 91 9.82 -7.44 0.10
N GLY A 92 8.65 -7.59 -0.52
CA GLY A 92 7.44 -8.02 0.17
C GLY A 92 6.87 -6.92 1.09
N PHE A 93 7.21 -5.67 0.87
CA PHE A 93 6.73 -4.57 1.72
C PHE A 93 5.25 -4.28 1.46
N THR A 94 4.46 -4.20 2.51
CA THR A 94 3.10 -3.64 2.43
C THR A 94 3.15 -2.11 2.39
N PRO A 95 2.06 -1.41 2.02
CA PRO A 95 1.98 0.04 2.15
C PRO A 95 2.41 0.54 3.54
N LEU A 96 2.00 -0.14 4.60
CA LEU A 96 2.36 0.22 5.97
C LEU A 96 3.86 0.02 6.27
N HIS A 97 4.52 -0.99 5.69
CA HIS A 97 5.98 -1.10 5.77
C HIS A 97 6.67 0.06 5.04
N LEU A 98 6.20 0.42 3.85
CA LEU A 98 6.78 1.52 3.07
C LEU A 98 6.69 2.85 3.82
N CYS A 99 5.68 3.05 4.68
CA CYS A 99 5.60 4.24 5.53
C CYS A 99 6.81 4.42 6.45
N VAL A 100 7.47 3.33 6.87
CA VAL A 100 8.74 3.38 7.63
C VAL A 100 9.82 4.03 6.78
N LEU A 101 10.07 3.48 5.59
CA LEU A 101 11.14 3.93 4.70
C LEU A 101 10.92 5.35 4.18
N LYS A 102 9.67 5.75 4.02
CA LYS A 102 9.27 7.08 3.53
C LYS A 102 9.02 8.09 4.64
N LYS A 103 9.08 7.67 5.90
CA LYS A 103 8.74 8.47 7.08
C LYS A 103 7.36 9.14 6.96
N ASN A 104 6.41 8.43 6.37
CA ASN A 104 5.06 8.94 6.13
C ASN A 104 4.18 8.65 7.34
N TYR A 105 4.39 9.43 8.41
CA TYR A 105 3.73 9.22 9.70
C TYR A 105 2.21 9.42 9.62
N GLY A 106 1.75 10.41 8.87
CA GLY A 106 0.32 10.72 8.73
C GLY A 106 -0.44 9.60 8.02
N LEU A 107 0.13 9.04 6.95
CA LEU A 107 -0.48 7.89 6.28
C LEU A 107 -0.36 6.62 7.15
N ALA A 108 0.74 6.41 7.87
CA ALA A 108 0.86 5.27 8.79
C ALA A 108 -0.21 5.30 9.88
N GLU A 109 -0.44 6.45 10.50
CA GLU A 109 -1.46 6.62 11.53
C GLU A 109 -2.86 6.37 10.97
N TRP A 110 -3.13 6.82 9.75
CA TRP A 110 -4.40 6.58 9.08
C TRP A 110 -4.59 5.10 8.70
N LEU A 111 -3.59 4.48 8.06
CA LEU A 111 -3.61 3.06 7.66
C LEU A 111 -3.85 2.14 8.85
N CYS A 112 -3.28 2.44 10.02
CA CYS A 112 -3.50 1.68 11.25
C CYS A 112 -4.97 1.66 11.72
N LYS A 113 -5.82 2.55 11.22
CA LYS A 113 -7.24 2.65 11.55
C LYS A 113 -8.15 2.04 10.47
N VAL A 114 -7.59 1.66 9.32
CA VAL A 114 -8.34 1.13 8.18
C VAL A 114 -8.86 -0.28 8.48
N PRO A 115 -10.14 -0.59 8.18
CA PRO A 115 -10.67 -1.94 8.31
C PRO A 115 -9.83 -2.97 7.53
N GLY A 116 -9.50 -4.09 8.19
CA GLY A 116 -8.75 -5.17 7.57
C GLY A 116 -7.23 -4.96 7.50
N ILE A 117 -6.69 -3.87 8.05
CA ILE A 117 -5.23 -3.69 8.16
C ILE A 117 -4.60 -4.83 8.99
N ASN A 118 -3.53 -5.43 8.47
CA ASN A 118 -2.76 -6.45 9.15
C ASN A 118 -1.44 -5.87 9.67
N LEU A 119 -1.42 -5.49 10.95
CA LEU A 119 -0.22 -4.96 11.63
C LEU A 119 0.91 -6.01 11.76
N GLU A 120 0.57 -7.29 11.63
CA GLU A 120 1.47 -8.43 11.79
C GLU A 120 1.90 -9.04 10.44
N ALA A 121 1.57 -8.39 9.32
CA ALA A 121 2.10 -8.77 8.02
C ALA A 121 3.63 -8.67 8.05
N VAL A 122 4.31 -9.63 7.42
CA VAL A 122 5.77 -9.67 7.37
C VAL A 122 6.28 -9.50 5.94
N ASN A 123 7.33 -8.69 5.77
CA ASN A 123 8.06 -8.59 4.51
C ASN A 123 8.86 -9.88 4.19
N TYR A 124 9.60 -9.92 3.08
CA TYR A 124 10.43 -11.08 2.71
C TYR A 124 11.64 -11.30 3.63
N ALA A 125 12.07 -10.28 4.37
CA ALA A 125 13.04 -10.43 5.47
C ALA A 125 12.40 -10.98 6.76
N ASN A 126 11.11 -11.32 6.71
CA ASN A 126 10.32 -11.82 7.84
C ASN A 126 10.27 -10.80 9.00
N GLN A 127 10.10 -9.53 8.66
CA GLN A 127 9.97 -8.41 9.59
C GLN A 127 8.55 -7.87 9.55
N THR A 128 7.95 -7.65 10.71
CA THR A 128 6.74 -6.81 10.83
C THR A 128 7.09 -5.33 10.66
N VAL A 129 6.08 -4.48 10.54
CA VAL A 129 6.28 -3.02 10.49
C VAL A 129 7.00 -2.50 11.74
N TYR A 130 6.66 -3.02 12.93
CA TYR A 130 7.33 -2.63 14.17
C TYR A 130 8.82 -3.01 14.15
N GLN A 131 9.15 -4.21 13.64
CA GLN A 131 10.53 -4.69 13.57
C GLN A 131 11.36 -3.91 12.55
N LEU A 132 10.79 -3.61 11.39
CA LEU A 132 11.45 -2.75 10.39
C LEU A 132 11.67 -1.34 10.94
N ALA A 133 10.69 -0.76 11.63
CA ALA A 133 10.81 0.55 12.26
C ALA A 133 11.88 0.58 13.36
N LEU A 134 12.01 -0.51 14.12
CA LEU A 134 13.07 -0.66 15.12
C LEU A 134 14.47 -0.69 14.46
N GLU A 135 14.64 -1.44 13.37
CA GLU A 135 15.92 -1.50 12.64
C GLU A 135 16.32 -0.14 12.04
N CYS A 136 15.34 0.64 11.57
CA CYS A 136 15.55 1.96 10.99
C CYS A 136 15.61 3.11 12.01
N ASP A 137 15.50 2.84 13.33
CA ASP A 137 15.32 3.85 14.41
C ASP A 137 14.15 4.84 14.14
N GLU A 138 13.06 4.36 13.52
CA GLU A 138 11.86 5.15 13.21
C GLU A 138 10.86 5.15 14.36
N ARG A 139 11.26 5.80 15.46
CA ARG A 139 10.50 5.80 16.74
C ARG A 139 9.06 6.28 16.62
N GLN A 140 8.79 7.25 15.74
CA GLN A 140 7.44 7.76 15.55
C GLN A 140 6.51 6.71 14.94
N ILE A 141 6.98 5.94 13.95
CA ILE A 141 6.20 4.82 13.39
C ILE A 141 6.04 3.70 14.43
N MET A 142 7.08 3.40 15.21
CA MET A 142 6.98 2.42 16.30
C MET A 142 5.85 2.76 17.28
N GLU A 143 5.75 4.03 17.71
CA GLU A 143 4.68 4.48 18.61
C GLU A 143 3.31 4.47 17.94
N ILE A 144 3.22 4.80 16.64
CA ILE A 144 1.96 4.71 15.88
C ILE A 144 1.44 3.27 15.87
N VAL A 145 2.24 2.30 15.42
CA VAL A 145 1.78 0.91 15.29
C VAL A 145 1.57 0.26 16.66
N LYS A 146 2.34 0.63 17.68
CA LYS A 146 2.14 0.20 19.07
C LYS A 146 0.80 0.67 19.61
N LYS A 147 0.45 1.95 19.41
CA LYS A 147 -0.87 2.49 19.80
C LYS A 147 -2.02 1.79 19.06
N ALA A 148 -1.77 1.36 17.83
CA ALA A 148 -2.73 0.59 17.04
C ALA A 148 -2.85 -0.89 17.47
N GLY A 149 -2.02 -1.35 18.41
CA GLY A 149 -2.07 -2.71 18.96
C GLY A 149 -1.14 -3.72 18.29
N ALA A 150 -0.15 -3.29 17.51
CA ALA A 150 0.88 -4.17 16.96
C ALA A 150 1.71 -4.83 18.05
N LYS A 151 2.18 -6.06 17.81
CA LYS A 151 3.11 -6.73 18.71
C LYS A 151 4.49 -6.08 18.65
N CYS A 152 4.96 -5.62 19.81
CA CYS A 152 6.23 -4.91 19.95
C CYS A 152 7.41 -5.85 20.25
N GLU A 153 7.52 -6.96 19.50
CA GLU A 153 8.60 -7.93 19.68
C GLU A 153 9.80 -7.60 18.79
N PRO A 154 11.04 -7.61 19.33
CA PRO A 154 12.24 -7.49 18.49
C PRO A 154 12.36 -8.72 17.57
N GLN A 155 13.05 -8.56 16.44
CA GLN A 155 13.25 -9.66 15.50
C GLN A 155 13.99 -10.80 16.21
N LYS A 156 13.46 -12.02 16.13
CA LYS A 156 14.17 -13.21 16.64
C LYS A 156 15.46 -13.35 15.82
N VAL A 157 16.60 -13.08 16.45
CA VAL A 157 17.91 -13.32 15.83
C VAL A 157 17.92 -14.77 15.42
N LYS A 158 17.91 -15.04 14.10
CA LYS A 158 18.22 -16.37 13.61
C LYS A 158 19.66 -16.60 14.05
N LYS A 159 19.87 -17.43 15.07
CA LYS A 159 21.19 -18.03 15.28
C LYS A 159 21.52 -18.66 13.94
N SER A 160 22.46 -18.06 13.21
CA SER A 160 23.07 -18.70 12.06
C SER A 160 23.52 -20.06 12.54
N ASN A 161 22.83 -21.11 12.11
CA ASN A 161 23.26 -22.46 12.37
C ASN A 161 24.71 -22.54 11.88
N GLU A 162 25.59 -22.81 12.83
CA GLU A 162 26.92 -23.35 12.57
C GLU A 162 26.74 -24.49 11.56
N LEU A 163 27.26 -24.29 10.35
CA LEU A 163 27.59 -25.35 9.40
C LEU A 163 29.11 -25.45 9.37
#